data_AF-A0A939S630-F1
#
_entry.id   AF-A0A939S630-F1
#
_cell.length_a   1.000
_cell.length_b   1.000
_cell.length_c   1.000
_cell.angle_alpha   90.00
_cell.angle_beta   90.00
_cell.angle_gamma   90.00
#
_symmetry.space_group_name_H-M   'P 1'
#
loop_
_entity.id
_entity.type
_entity.pdbx_description
1 polymer ?
#
loop_
_entity_poly.entity_id
_entity_poly.type
_entity_poly.pdbx_seq_one_letter_code
_entity_poly.pdbx_strand_id
1 'polypeptide(L)'
;MGIYLIEYKADTNYVLGASDQMAGAAVVLRAKGTQNRFTLWDLSYDTGAITLNSSAGKLAIAPQGDRIAPETLLSLAVYNPADPKQQWELLKSPGFILSGADNNLCIDNKNRVAKDGNPAWLYQFNGSVAEQWNFVPLMSLRVVAPDEDLKVAK
;
A
#
# COMPACT_ATOMS: atom_id res chain seq x y z
N MET A 1 1.16 -7.82 -13.86
CA MET A 1 0.71 -6.68 -13.04
C MET A 1 -0.74 -6.85 -12.66
N GLY A 2 -1.12 -6.49 -11.42
CA GLY A 2 -2.51 -6.44 -10.98
C GLY A 2 -2.78 -5.16 -10.18
N ILE A 3 -4.03 -4.71 -10.17
CA ILE A 3 -4.47 -3.52 -9.44
C ILE A 3 -5.02 -3.94 -8.08
N TYR A 4 -4.53 -3.35 -7.01
CA TYR A 4 -4.88 -3.73 -5.63
C TYR A 4 -5.22 -2.53 -4.78
N LEU A 5 -6.14 -2.77 -3.84
CA LEU A 5 -6.21 -2.06 -2.59
C LEU A 5 -5.36 -2.83 -1.57
N ILE A 6 -4.51 -2.14 -0.81
CA ILE A 6 -3.66 -2.76 0.21
C ILE A 6 -4.25 -2.38 1.58
N GLU A 7 -5.04 -3.27 2.17
CA GLU A 7 -5.72 -2.98 3.44
C GLU A 7 -4.80 -3.22 4.63
N TYR A 8 -4.91 -2.36 5.64
CA TYR A 8 -4.26 -2.58 6.91
C TYR A 8 -4.96 -3.73 7.64
N LYS A 9 -4.25 -4.83 7.91
CA LYS A 9 -4.90 -6.05 8.39
C LYS A 9 -5.50 -5.91 9.79
N ALA A 10 -4.91 -5.06 10.65
CA ALA A 10 -5.41 -4.87 12.01
C ALA A 10 -6.72 -4.05 12.08
N ASP A 11 -6.96 -3.20 11.07
CA ASP A 11 -8.21 -2.46 10.92
C ASP A 11 -8.48 -2.20 9.42
N THR A 12 -9.37 -3.02 8.85
CA THR A 12 -9.67 -3.00 7.41
C THR A 12 -10.50 -1.79 6.98
N ASN A 13 -10.82 -0.87 7.91
CA ASN A 13 -11.30 0.47 7.56
C ASN A 13 -10.16 1.39 7.09
N TYR A 14 -8.90 0.95 7.13
CA TYR A 14 -7.76 1.68 6.61
C TYR A 14 -7.01 0.92 5.53
N VAL A 15 -6.41 1.67 4.60
CA VAL A 15 -5.64 1.15 3.47
C VAL A 15 -4.36 1.94 3.31
N LEU A 16 -3.32 1.33 2.73
CA LEU A 16 -2.13 2.05 2.30
C LEU A 16 -2.50 2.98 1.14
N GLY A 17 -2.12 4.25 1.22
CA GLY A 17 -2.41 5.24 0.20
C GLY A 17 -1.37 6.34 0.13
N ALA A 18 -1.48 7.18 -0.90
CA ALA A 18 -0.68 8.37 -1.06
C ALA A 18 -1.41 9.60 -0.52
N SER A 19 -0.68 10.51 0.11
CA SER A 19 -1.20 11.80 0.57
C SER A 19 -1.60 12.71 -0.60
N ASP A 20 -0.88 12.63 -1.72
CA ASP A 20 -1.14 13.31 -2.99
C ASP A 20 -0.58 12.49 -4.17
N GLN A 21 -0.86 12.89 -5.41
CA GLN A 21 -0.47 12.21 -6.66
C GLN A 21 0.80 12.82 -7.29
N MET A 22 1.79 13.16 -6.48
CA MET A 22 3.05 13.76 -6.95
C MET A 22 4.27 13.15 -6.25
N ALA A 23 5.44 13.24 -6.87
CA ALA A 23 6.69 12.84 -6.25
C ALA A 23 6.93 13.63 -4.95
N GLY A 24 7.44 12.96 -3.93
CA GLY A 24 7.62 13.48 -2.58
C GLY A 24 6.37 13.37 -1.69
N ALA A 25 5.20 13.04 -2.24
CA ALA A 25 4.00 12.82 -1.42
C ALA A 25 4.22 11.63 -0.49
N ALA A 26 3.87 11.79 0.80
CA ALA A 26 3.99 10.73 1.79
C ALA A 26 3.05 9.56 1.47
N VAL A 27 3.52 8.35 1.77
CA VAL A 27 2.68 7.14 1.84
C VAL A 27 2.17 7.00 3.27
N VAL A 28 0.86 6.85 3.41
CA VAL A 28 0.13 6.95 4.68
C VAL A 28 -0.99 5.92 4.73
N LEU A 29 -1.56 5.69 5.91
CA LEU A 29 -2.89 5.11 6.01
C LEU A 29 -3.94 6.11 5.50
N ARG A 30 -4.92 5.58 4.77
CA ARG A 30 -6.11 6.29 4.30
C ARG A 30 -7.35 5.58 4.78
N ALA A 31 -8.39 6.32 5.15
CA ALA A 31 -9.70 5.72 5.40
C ALA A 31 -10.21 5.02 4.14
N LYS A 32 -10.76 3.81 4.30
CA LYS A 32 -11.37 3.04 3.22
C LYS A 32 -12.60 3.80 2.71
N GLY A 33 -12.68 3.98 1.38
CA GLY A 33 -13.62 4.89 0.74
C GLY A 33 -13.00 6.23 0.31
N THR A 34 -11.75 6.52 0.70
CA THR A 34 -10.94 7.57 0.06
C THR A 34 -10.88 7.32 -1.45
N GLN A 35 -10.94 8.39 -2.24
CA GLN A 35 -10.91 8.33 -3.70
C GLN A 35 -9.78 7.43 -4.22
N ASN A 36 -10.13 6.50 -5.11
CA ASN A 36 -9.24 5.49 -5.67
C ASN A 36 -7.92 6.03 -6.25
N ARG A 37 -7.91 7.29 -6.71
CA ARG A 37 -6.70 7.96 -7.22
C ARG A 37 -5.58 8.11 -6.19
N PHE A 38 -5.86 7.85 -4.91
CA PHE A 38 -4.87 7.87 -3.82
C PHE A 38 -4.59 6.48 -3.23
N THR A 39 -5.37 5.45 -3.55
CA THR A 39 -5.40 4.19 -2.78
C THR A 39 -5.27 2.93 -3.64
N LEU A 40 -5.34 3.06 -4.97
CA LEU A 40 -5.09 1.95 -5.89
C LEU A 40 -3.62 1.90 -6.30
N TRP A 41 -3.08 0.69 -6.21
CA TRP A 41 -1.69 0.39 -6.53
C TRP A 41 -1.60 -0.66 -7.62
N ASP A 42 -0.74 -0.43 -8.61
CA ASP A 42 -0.31 -1.45 -9.56
C ASP A 42 0.86 -2.23 -8.95
N LEU A 43 0.69 -3.53 -8.74
CA LEU A 43 1.72 -4.44 -8.23
C LEU A 43 2.33 -5.22 -9.38
N SER A 44 3.66 -5.20 -9.48
CA SER A 44 4.45 -5.99 -10.42
C SER A 44 5.25 -7.05 -9.67
N TYR A 45 4.81 -8.31 -9.75
CA TYR A 45 5.52 -9.44 -9.12
C TYR A 45 6.88 -9.75 -9.79
N ASP A 46 7.08 -9.34 -11.04
CA ASP A 46 8.34 -9.57 -11.76
C ASP A 46 9.44 -8.59 -11.33
N THR A 47 9.06 -7.37 -10.97
CA THR A 47 10.00 -6.29 -10.60
C THR A 47 9.97 -5.92 -9.13
N GLY A 48 8.97 -6.40 -8.38
CA GLY A 48 8.69 -5.96 -7.01
C GLY A 48 8.14 -4.54 -6.91
N ALA A 49 7.86 -3.85 -8.01
CA ALA A 49 7.38 -2.47 -7.96
C ALA A 49 5.93 -2.37 -7.46
N ILE A 50 5.68 -1.37 -6.60
CA ILE A 50 4.36 -0.94 -6.16
C ILE A 50 4.19 0.50 -6.64
N THR A 51 3.37 0.72 -7.66
CA THR A 51 3.21 2.04 -8.29
C THR A 51 1.79 2.57 -8.14
N LEU A 52 1.63 3.89 -8.00
CA LEU A 52 0.32 4.51 -7.86
C LEU A 52 -0.44 4.42 -9.19
N ASN A 53 -1.60 3.78 -9.19
CA ASN A 53 -2.34 3.50 -10.42
C ASN A 53 -2.76 4.79 -11.18
N SER A 54 -3.18 5.83 -10.45
CA SER A 54 -3.55 7.13 -11.04
C SER A 54 -2.40 7.88 -11.71
N SER A 55 -1.15 7.51 -11.39
CA SER A 55 0.04 8.05 -12.04
C SER A 55 0.40 7.35 -13.36
N ALA A 56 -0.39 6.35 -13.78
CA ALA A 56 -0.09 5.45 -14.88
C ALA A 56 1.28 4.75 -14.71
N GLY A 57 1.56 4.28 -13.50
CA GLY A 57 2.80 3.57 -13.17
C GLY A 57 4.06 4.45 -13.05
N LYS A 58 3.92 5.79 -13.05
CA LYS A 58 5.06 6.72 -13.03
C LYS A 58 5.59 7.04 -11.64
N LEU A 59 4.80 6.80 -10.60
CA LEU A 59 5.18 7.06 -9.21
C LEU A 59 5.17 5.75 -8.42
N ALA A 60 6.29 5.42 -7.78
CA ALA A 60 6.49 4.21 -6.99
C ALA A 60 6.61 4.51 -5.50
N ILE A 61 6.20 3.58 -4.64
CA ILE A 61 6.52 3.62 -3.21
C ILE A 61 8.03 3.39 -3.05
N ALA A 62 8.69 4.30 -2.34
CA ALA A 62 10.10 4.19 -1.98
C ALA A 62 10.36 4.80 -0.58
N PRO A 63 11.42 4.36 0.13
CA PRO A 63 11.98 5.11 1.23
C PRO A 63 12.29 6.56 0.84
N GLN A 64 11.99 7.50 1.73
CA GLN A 64 12.28 8.91 1.53
C GLN A 64 13.79 9.15 1.57
N GLY A 65 14.32 9.79 0.52
CA GLY A 65 15.76 10.02 0.35
C GLY A 65 16.52 8.75 -0.03
N ASP A 66 17.80 8.69 0.31
CA ASP A 66 18.70 7.61 -0.10
C ASP A 66 18.99 6.58 1.00
N ARG A 67 18.10 6.45 1.98
CA ARG A 67 18.31 5.62 3.16
C ARG A 67 17.39 4.39 3.17
N ILE A 68 17.98 3.20 3.14
CA ILE A 68 17.31 1.92 3.43
C ILE A 68 17.68 1.54 4.87
N ALA A 69 16.89 2.02 5.83
CA ALA A 69 17.10 1.75 7.25
C ALA A 69 15.78 1.83 8.03
N PRO A 70 15.71 1.24 9.23
CA PRO A 70 14.57 1.41 10.12
C PRO A 70 14.19 2.88 10.32
N GLU A 71 12.89 3.09 10.49
CA GLU A 71 12.24 4.37 10.75
C GLU A 71 12.28 5.38 9.60
N THR A 72 12.74 4.97 8.42
CA THR A 72 12.70 5.82 7.22
C THR A 72 11.27 5.92 6.69
N LEU A 73 10.71 7.12 6.61
CA LEU A 73 9.37 7.34 6.06
C LEU A 73 9.28 6.89 4.59
N LEU A 74 8.10 6.48 4.15
CA LEU A 74 7.85 6.13 2.75
C LEU A 74 7.19 7.30 2.02
N SER A 75 7.55 7.47 0.75
CA SER A 75 7.00 8.50 -0.14
C SER A 75 6.86 7.97 -1.57
N LEU A 76 6.16 8.72 -2.41
CA LEU A 76 6.15 8.51 -3.85
C LEU A 76 7.43 9.06 -4.47
N ALA A 77 8.12 8.25 -5.27
CA ALA A 77 9.26 8.66 -6.09
C ALA A 77 8.94 8.44 -7.57
N VAL A 78 9.61 9.16 -8.47
CA VAL A 78 9.55 8.84 -9.91
C VAL A 78 10.05 7.41 -10.10
N TYR A 79 9.25 6.59 -10.77
CA TYR A 79 9.56 5.18 -10.96
C TYR A 79 10.83 5.00 -11.80
N ASN A 80 11.78 4.26 -11.26
CA ASN A 80 13.00 3.83 -11.90
C ASN A 80 13.20 2.34 -11.61
N PRO A 81 13.00 1.44 -12.60
CA PRO A 81 13.12 -0.01 -12.38
C PRO A 81 14.52 -0.46 -11.94
N ALA A 82 15.55 0.36 -12.20
CA ALA A 82 16.92 0.08 -11.77
C ALA A 82 17.21 0.52 -10.32
N ASP A 83 16.30 1.25 -9.66
CA ASP A 83 16.48 1.67 -8.25
C ASP A 83 16.02 0.56 -7.30
N PRO A 84 16.94 -0.12 -6.57
CA PRO A 84 16.57 -1.18 -5.65
C PRO A 84 15.70 -0.71 -4.48
N LYS A 85 15.66 0.61 -4.19
CA LYS A 85 14.76 1.20 -3.18
C LYS A 85 13.28 1.06 -3.55
N GLN A 86 12.98 0.82 -4.83
CA GLN A 86 11.63 0.73 -5.38
C GLN A 86 11.18 -0.71 -5.63
N GLN A 87 12.00 -1.68 -5.20
CA GLN A 87 11.75 -3.12 -5.35
C GLN A 87 11.32 -3.69 -4.01
N TRP A 88 10.18 -4.39 -4.00
CA TRP A 88 9.59 -5.00 -2.82
C TRP A 88 9.44 -6.52 -3.02
N GLU A 89 9.74 -7.28 -1.99
CA GLU A 89 9.54 -8.73 -1.94
C GLU A 89 8.16 -9.03 -1.33
N LEU A 90 7.27 -9.57 -2.17
CA LEU A 90 5.84 -9.76 -1.87
C LEU A 90 5.46 -11.24 -1.67
N LEU A 91 6.32 -12.17 -2.07
CA LEU A 91 6.02 -13.61 -2.15
C LEU A 91 6.70 -14.42 -1.04
N LYS A 92 7.88 -13.98 -0.59
CA LYS A 92 8.64 -14.66 0.47
C LYS A 92 7.90 -14.74 1.80
N SER A 93 7.09 -13.74 2.13
CA SER A 93 6.30 -13.68 3.36
C SER A 93 4.92 -13.11 3.06
N PRO A 94 3.95 -13.96 2.67
CA PRO A 94 2.62 -13.52 2.28
C PRO A 94 1.94 -12.68 3.36
N GLY A 95 1.36 -11.55 2.95
CA GLY A 95 0.75 -10.58 3.86
C GLY A 95 1.72 -9.54 4.43
N PHE A 96 2.99 -9.59 4.04
CA PHE A 96 4.00 -8.58 4.36
C PHE A 96 4.58 -7.99 3.05
N ILE A 97 5.12 -6.78 3.13
CA ILE A 97 5.80 -6.11 2.01
C ILE A 97 7.23 -5.85 2.45
N LEU A 98 8.15 -6.76 2.14
CA LEU A 98 9.55 -6.67 2.54
C LEU A 98 10.33 -5.79 1.55
N SER A 99 11.35 -5.09 2.01
CA SER A 99 12.26 -4.39 1.09
C SER A 99 13.07 -5.41 0.30
N GLY A 100 13.08 -5.30 -1.03
CA GLY A 100 13.89 -6.17 -1.88
C GLY A 100 15.40 -6.03 -1.65
N ALA A 101 15.84 -4.86 -1.20
CA ALA A 101 17.25 -4.59 -0.90
C ALA A 101 17.70 -5.13 0.48
N ASP A 102 16.79 -5.14 1.46
CA ASP A 102 17.02 -5.71 2.79
C ASP A 102 15.73 -6.32 3.33
N ASN A 103 15.60 -7.64 3.20
CA ASN A 103 14.43 -8.39 3.65
C ASN A 103 14.27 -8.40 5.19
N ASN A 104 15.19 -7.81 5.95
CA ASN A 104 15.00 -7.56 7.39
C ASN A 104 14.15 -6.31 7.65
N LEU A 105 13.77 -5.58 6.61
CA LEU A 105 12.94 -4.39 6.67
C LEU A 105 11.65 -4.57 5.88
N CYS A 106 10.58 -3.92 6.32
CA CYS A 106 9.26 -4.01 5.67
C CYS A 106 8.45 -2.72 5.82
N ILE A 107 7.37 -2.61 5.02
CA ILE A 107 6.39 -1.53 5.15
C ILE A 107 5.57 -1.75 6.43
N ASP A 108 5.69 -0.79 7.34
CA ASP A 108 5.04 -0.79 8.65
C ASP A 108 4.13 0.44 8.81
N ASN A 109 2.96 0.23 9.43
CA ASN A 109 2.10 1.31 9.90
C ASN A 109 2.68 1.93 11.17
N LYS A 110 3.26 3.14 11.05
CA LYS A 110 4.03 3.78 12.13
C LYS A 110 3.29 3.78 13.45
N ASN A 111 3.94 3.20 14.46
CA ASN A 111 3.44 3.12 15.84
C ASN A 111 2.07 2.40 16.00
N ARG A 112 1.63 1.59 15.02
CA ARG A 112 0.32 0.90 15.02
C ARG A 112 -0.88 1.85 15.12
N VAL A 113 -0.74 3.10 14.69
CA VAL A 113 -1.84 4.08 14.79
C VAL A 113 -2.82 3.90 13.63
N ALA A 114 -4.06 3.53 13.93
CA ALA A 114 -5.16 3.44 12.96
C ALA A 114 -5.85 4.81 12.80
N LYS A 115 -5.25 5.68 11.99
CA LYS A 115 -5.76 7.02 11.71
C LYS A 115 -5.42 7.45 10.30
N ASP A 116 -6.34 8.16 9.65
CA ASP A 116 -6.09 8.77 8.34
C ASP A 116 -4.88 9.72 8.40
N GLY A 117 -3.98 9.58 7.43
CA GLY A 117 -2.73 10.31 7.36
C GLY A 117 -1.60 9.77 8.24
N ASN A 118 -1.79 8.67 8.99
CA ASN A 118 -0.68 8.08 9.74
C ASN A 118 0.40 7.57 8.77
N PRO A 119 1.69 7.93 8.95
CA PRO A 119 2.73 7.56 7.99
C PRO A 119 2.97 6.05 7.93
N ALA A 120 3.23 5.56 6.72
CA ALA A 120 3.95 4.31 6.54
C ALA A 120 5.46 4.60 6.55
N TRP A 121 6.21 3.66 7.10
CA TRP A 121 7.67 3.75 7.15
C TRP A 121 8.29 2.37 6.94
N LEU A 122 9.59 2.37 6.68
CA LEU A 122 10.40 1.18 6.66
C LEU A 122 10.77 0.83 8.11
N TYR A 123 10.49 -0.39 8.56
CA TYR A 123 10.81 -0.81 9.92
C TYR A 123 11.35 -2.23 9.97
N GLN A 124 12.03 -2.57 11.06
CA GLN A 124 12.58 -3.90 11.31
C GLN A 124 11.47 -4.94 11.31
N PHE A 125 11.51 -5.86 10.33
CA PHE A 125 10.56 -6.96 10.22
C PHE A 125 10.56 -7.80 11.50
N ASN A 126 9.42 -7.80 12.19
CA ASN A 126 9.21 -8.48 13.47
C ASN A 126 7.88 -9.24 13.54
N GLY A 127 7.08 -9.21 12.48
CA GLY A 127 5.81 -9.92 12.37
C GLY A 127 4.64 -9.24 13.08
N SER A 128 4.83 -8.04 13.64
CA SER A 128 3.75 -7.36 14.36
C SER A 128 2.59 -7.00 13.46
N VAL A 129 1.46 -6.67 14.09
CA VAL A 129 0.25 -6.27 13.37
C VAL A 129 0.41 -4.97 12.57
N ALA A 130 1.45 -4.14 12.82
CA ALA A 130 1.73 -2.96 12.00
C ALA A 130 2.25 -3.30 10.60
N GLU A 131 2.81 -4.49 10.42
CA GLU A 131 3.51 -4.91 9.18
C GLU A 131 2.62 -5.76 8.27
N GLN A 132 1.39 -6.05 8.71
CA GLN A 132 0.50 -6.99 8.04
C GLN A 132 -0.54 -6.27 7.17
N TRP A 133 -0.63 -6.74 5.92
CA TRP A 133 -1.47 -6.16 4.88
C TRP A 133 -2.31 -7.23 4.18
N ASN A 134 -3.55 -6.89 3.83
CA ASN A 134 -4.35 -7.71 2.91
C ASN A 134 -4.27 -7.11 1.50
N PHE A 135 -3.90 -7.91 0.52
CA PHE A 135 -3.94 -7.51 -0.88
C PHE A 135 -5.30 -7.85 -1.47
N VAL A 136 -6.14 -6.84 -1.66
CA VAL A 136 -7.48 -7.00 -2.24
C VAL A 136 -7.43 -6.62 -3.72
N PRO A 137 -7.47 -7.59 -4.65
CA PRO A 137 -7.43 -7.28 -6.07
C PRO A 137 -8.72 -6.54 -6.47
N LEU A 138 -8.60 -5.50 -7.29
CA LEU A 138 -9.75 -4.70 -7.72
C LEU A 138 -10.82 -5.55 -8.43
N MET A 139 -10.40 -6.61 -9.16
CA MET A 139 -11.32 -7.56 -9.80
C MET A 139 -12.18 -8.36 -8.81
N SER A 140 -11.83 -8.38 -7.52
CA SER A 140 -12.62 -9.02 -6.45
C SER A 140 -13.55 -8.07 -5.70
N LEU A 141 -13.48 -6.75 -5.94
CA LEU A 141 -14.40 -5.79 -5.35
C LEU A 141 -15.76 -5.95 -6.02
N ARG A 142 -16.64 -6.71 -5.37
CA ARG A 142 -18.05 -6.73 -5.73
C ARG A 142 -18.64 -5.37 -5.37
N VAL A 143 -19.34 -4.74 -6.32
CA VAL A 143 -20.33 -3.72 -5.98
C VAL A 143 -21.39 -4.44 -5.16
N VAL A 144 -21.40 -4.22 -3.84
CA VAL A 144 -22.59 -4.50 -3.05
C VAL A 144 -23.58 -3.43 -3.47
N ALA A 145 -24.45 -3.75 -4.42
CA ALA A 145 -25.62 -2.93 -4.64
C ALA A 145 -26.38 -2.90 -3.30
N PRO A 146 -26.83 -1.72 -2.82
CA PRO A 146 -27.73 -1.71 -1.68
C PRO A 146 -28.94 -2.58 -2.06
N ASP A 147 -29.26 -3.57 -1.21
CA ASP A 147 -30.47 -4.36 -1.35
C ASP A 147 -31.65 -3.38 -1.40
N GLU A 148 -32.21 -3.18 -2.59
CA GLU A 148 -33.52 -2.55 -2.72
C GLU A 148 -34.54 -3.53 -2.15
N ASP A 149 -35.01 -3.19 -0.96
CA ASP A 149 -36.36 -3.45 -0.50
C ASP A 149 -37.37 -3.37 -1.67
N LEU A 150 -37.71 -4.52 -2.26
CA LEU A 150 -39.03 -4.75 -2.82
C LEU A 150 -39.73 -5.80 -1.96
N LYS A 151 -40.17 -5.31 -0.80
CA LYS A 151 -41.43 -5.76 -0.22
C LYS A 151 -42.57 -5.51 -1.23
N VAL A 152 -43.51 -6.45 -1.23
CA VAL A 152 -44.87 -6.40 -1.81
C VAL A 152 -44.88 -6.64 -3.33
N ALA A 153 -45.47 -7.73 -3.84
CA ALA A 153 -46.87 -8.07 -3.65
C ALA A 153 -47.19 -9.57 -3.68
N LYS A 154 -48.23 -9.87 -2.88
CA LYS A 154 -49.09 -11.05 -2.73
C LYS A 154 -49.12 -12.07 -3.87
#